data_AF-A0A6I5NP52-F1
#
_entry.id   AF-A0A6I5NP52-F1
#
_cell.length_a   1.000
_cell.length_b   1.000
_cell.length_c   1.000
_cell.angle_alpha   90.00
_cell.angle_beta   90.00
_cell.angle_gamma   90.00
#
_symmetry.space_group_name_H-M   'P 1'
#
loop_
_entity.id
_entity.type
_entity.pdbx_description
1 polymer ?
#
loop_
_entity_poly.entity_id
_entity_poly.type
_entity_poly.pdbx_seq_one_letter_code
_entity_poly.pdbx_strand_id
1 'polypeptide(L)'
;RNLPGANEDEEALQLDSEAVLKSIEAQHGLLVERARGIYSFSHLTFQEYFTAKQIVSPTAQLQTALAQLAAHVTEKRYREIFLLAVGMLPETDSLLLLMKQRIDQLMNEPELQALLTWLAEKAKTVDAVYKPAAIRAFYLALARDLARDLSLARDLSRDLARDLALSLSRDLALDLSRDLALSLDLSRTRALDLSRDLSRDLALSLDLSRTRALSRDLALDLARARDLADKYDPELKLKLETLKSQLPKLEDFEAFRQWWQERGKAWADSLRAAMIEHRNIGHNWQFTEAQTEKLQQYDDASKLLVDCLNSDCYVTKATRQEIEETLLLPISEIEKRQI
;
A
#
# COMPACT_ATOMS: atom_id res chain seq x y z
N ARG A 1 -38.19 23.53 3.94
CA ARG A 1 -39.46 24.29 4.07
C ARG A 1 -40.71 23.40 3.97
N ASN A 2 -40.64 22.10 4.31
CA ASN A 2 -41.78 21.17 4.17
C ASN A 2 -42.09 20.46 5.50
N LEU A 3 -41.92 21.13 6.64
CA LEU A 3 -42.37 20.61 7.93
C LEU A 3 -43.78 21.15 8.18
N PRO A 4 -44.81 20.29 8.23
CA PRO A 4 -46.17 20.75 8.51
C PRO A 4 -46.22 21.41 9.89
N GLY A 5 -46.64 22.68 9.95
CA GLY A 5 -46.72 23.46 11.20
C GLY A 5 -45.45 24.19 11.62
N ALA A 6 -44.40 24.19 10.81
CA ALA A 6 -43.22 25.01 11.07
C ALA A 6 -43.52 26.50 10.79
N ASN A 7 -43.09 27.38 11.69
CA ASN A 7 -43.15 28.82 11.48
C ASN A 7 -42.32 29.19 10.24
N GLU A 8 -42.87 29.95 9.31
CA GLU A 8 -42.17 30.33 8.07
C GLU A 8 -41.34 31.62 8.24
N ASP A 9 -41.49 32.31 9.37
CA ASP A 9 -40.71 33.48 9.75
C ASP A 9 -39.24 33.09 9.99
N GLU A 10 -38.34 33.76 9.26
CA GLU A 10 -36.90 33.49 9.26
C GLU A 10 -36.26 33.81 10.62
N GLU A 11 -36.70 34.88 11.30
CA GLU A 11 -36.18 35.23 12.64
C GLU A 11 -36.62 34.21 13.69
N ALA A 12 -37.88 33.75 13.60
CA ALA A 12 -38.41 32.73 14.50
C ALA A 12 -37.72 31.38 14.29
N LEU A 13 -37.49 30.98 13.03
CA LEU A 13 -36.74 29.77 12.69
C LEU A 13 -35.30 29.82 13.19
N GLN A 14 -34.66 31.00 13.15
CA GLN A 14 -33.31 31.18 13.65
C GLN A 14 -33.23 31.04 15.17
N LEU A 15 -34.17 31.66 15.90
CA LEU A 15 -34.31 31.52 17.35
C LEU A 15 -34.56 30.07 17.76
N ASP A 16 -35.48 29.38 17.08
CA ASP A 16 -35.82 27.98 17.35
C ASP A 16 -34.61 27.07 17.07
N SER A 17 -33.90 27.30 15.96
CA SER A 17 -32.69 26.53 15.61
C SER A 17 -31.55 26.73 16.62
N GLU A 18 -31.36 27.96 17.11
CA GLU A 18 -30.36 28.26 18.13
C GLU A 18 -30.72 27.60 19.48
N ALA A 19 -32.00 27.61 19.86
CA ALA A 19 -32.49 26.92 21.05
C ALA A 19 -32.26 25.40 20.97
N VAL A 20 -32.50 24.80 19.81
CA VAL A 20 -32.24 23.37 19.57
C VAL A 20 -30.75 23.06 19.66
N LEU A 21 -29.88 23.86 19.03
CA LEU A 21 -28.42 23.67 19.10
C LEU A 21 -27.90 23.74 20.54
N LYS A 22 -28.33 24.77 21.30
CA LYS A 22 -27.98 24.91 22.73
C LYS A 22 -28.48 23.75 23.57
N SER A 23 -29.66 23.21 23.26
CA SER A 23 -30.19 22.02 23.94
C SER A 23 -29.33 20.78 23.68
N ILE A 24 -28.93 20.55 22.42
CA ILE A 24 -28.07 19.42 22.02
C ILE A 24 -26.69 19.53 22.69
N GLU A 25 -26.11 20.74 22.72
CA GLU A 25 -24.85 21.01 23.40
C GLU A 25 -24.95 20.73 24.91
N ALA A 26 -25.96 21.28 25.57
CA ALA A 26 -26.11 21.19 27.03
C ALA A 26 -26.46 19.77 27.53
N GLN A 27 -27.20 18.98 26.76
CA GLN A 27 -27.77 17.71 27.22
C GLN A 27 -27.08 16.47 26.69
N HIS A 28 -26.50 16.53 25.48
CA HIS A 28 -26.00 15.32 24.81
C HIS A 28 -24.49 15.33 24.59
N GLY A 29 -23.84 16.49 24.73
CA GLY A 29 -22.40 16.63 24.46
C GLY A 29 -22.03 16.15 23.06
N LEU A 30 -22.98 16.14 22.12
CA LEU A 30 -22.78 15.69 20.74
C LEU A 30 -22.16 16.80 19.90
N LEU A 31 -22.62 18.04 20.11
CA LEU A 31 -22.09 19.25 19.52
C LEU A 31 -21.45 20.11 20.61
N VAL A 32 -20.40 20.82 20.25
CA VAL A 32 -19.69 21.77 21.13
C VAL A 32 -19.41 23.04 20.35
N GLU A 33 -19.67 24.20 20.97
CA GLU A 33 -19.27 25.49 20.44
C GLU A 33 -17.75 25.68 20.56
N ARG A 34 -17.06 25.82 19.40
CA ARG A 34 -15.59 26.02 19.33
C ARG A 34 -15.21 27.49 19.33
N ALA A 35 -16.10 28.33 18.80
CA ALA A 35 -16.04 29.78 18.80
C ALA A 35 -17.48 30.29 18.65
N ARG A 36 -17.72 31.57 18.96
CA ARG A 36 -19.06 32.16 18.91
C ARG A 36 -19.76 31.87 17.57
N GLY A 37 -20.83 31.08 17.61
CA GLY A 37 -21.62 30.67 16.44
C GLY A 37 -20.99 29.58 15.57
N ILE A 38 -19.89 28.95 15.99
CA ILE A 38 -19.18 27.88 15.28
C ILE A 38 -19.26 26.60 16.10
N TYR A 39 -20.06 25.64 15.61
CA TYR A 39 -20.25 24.34 16.25
C TYR A 39 -19.47 23.25 15.53
N SER A 40 -19.04 22.24 16.28
CA SER A 40 -18.44 21.02 15.75
C SER A 40 -18.96 19.81 16.52
N PHE A 41 -18.87 18.61 15.95
CA PHE A 41 -19.03 17.41 16.75
C PHE A 41 -18.01 17.38 17.89
N SER A 42 -18.44 16.89 19.05
CA SER A 42 -17.58 16.77 20.23
C SER A 42 -16.40 15.82 20.01
N HIS A 43 -16.61 14.80 19.18
CA HIS A 43 -15.61 13.81 18.82
C HIS A 43 -15.67 13.47 17.32
N LEU A 44 -14.52 13.18 16.73
CA LEU A 44 -14.39 12.81 15.31
C LEU A 44 -15.26 11.60 14.95
N THR A 45 -15.31 10.60 15.83
CA THR A 45 -16.14 9.39 15.64
C THR A 45 -17.62 9.69 15.42
N PHE A 46 -18.18 10.72 16.07
CA PHE A 46 -19.56 11.12 15.81
C PHE A 46 -19.70 11.73 14.44
N GLN A 47 -18.77 12.58 14.04
CA GLN A 47 -18.75 13.14 12.69
C GLN A 47 -18.69 12.02 11.65
N GLU A 48 -17.76 11.08 11.78
CA GLU A 48 -17.60 9.93 10.88
C GLU A 48 -18.87 9.08 10.81
N TYR A 49 -19.47 8.75 11.97
CA TYR A 49 -20.70 7.97 12.06
C TYR A 49 -21.90 8.68 11.42
N PHE A 50 -22.15 9.95 11.75
CA PHE A 50 -23.28 10.68 11.20
C PHE A 50 -23.11 10.97 9.71
N THR A 51 -21.87 11.21 9.25
CA THR A 51 -21.57 11.30 7.82
C THR A 51 -21.86 9.99 7.10
N ALA A 52 -21.36 8.85 7.59
CA ALA A 52 -21.65 7.55 7.00
C ALA A 52 -23.15 7.25 6.97
N LYS A 53 -23.85 7.47 8.10
CA LYS A 53 -25.30 7.26 8.24
C LYS A 53 -26.12 8.10 7.26
N GLN A 54 -25.72 9.35 7.04
CA GLN A 54 -26.37 10.23 6.07
C GLN A 54 -26.16 9.73 4.63
N ILE A 55 -24.94 9.29 4.29
CA ILE A 55 -24.61 8.79 2.95
C ILE A 55 -25.40 7.53 2.60
N VAL A 56 -25.49 6.58 3.54
CA VAL A 56 -26.14 5.27 3.33
C VAL A 56 -27.66 5.29 3.50
N SER A 57 -28.24 6.47 3.74
CA SER A 57 -29.68 6.60 3.95
C SER A 57 -30.45 6.20 2.67
N PRO A 58 -31.49 5.34 2.78
CA PRO A 58 -32.18 4.74 1.64
C PRO A 58 -33.10 5.75 0.93
N THR A 59 -32.48 6.70 0.24
CA THR A 59 -33.14 7.76 -0.52
C THR A 59 -32.94 7.53 -2.01
N ALA A 60 -33.72 8.24 -2.84
CA ALA A 60 -33.52 8.21 -4.30
C ALA A 60 -32.12 8.70 -4.74
N GLN A 61 -31.36 9.35 -3.84
CA GLN A 61 -30.03 9.88 -4.11
C GLN A 61 -28.90 8.94 -3.66
N LEU A 62 -29.21 7.76 -3.12
CA LEU A 62 -28.21 6.83 -2.56
C LEU A 62 -27.08 6.54 -3.54
N GLN A 63 -27.37 6.19 -4.80
CA GLN A 63 -26.33 5.88 -5.79
C GLN A 63 -25.41 7.07 -6.07
N THR A 64 -25.96 8.29 -6.13
CA THR A 64 -25.17 9.51 -6.28
C THR A 64 -24.29 9.75 -5.05
N ALA A 65 -24.82 9.52 -3.85
CA ALA A 65 -24.07 9.67 -2.60
C ALA A 65 -22.94 8.65 -2.48
N LEU A 66 -23.16 7.40 -2.89
CA LEU A 66 -22.11 6.36 -2.95
C LEU A 66 -21.01 6.72 -3.97
N ALA A 67 -21.38 7.23 -5.14
CA ALA A 67 -20.41 7.69 -6.14
C ALA A 67 -19.59 8.90 -5.66
N GLN A 68 -20.21 9.81 -4.91
CA GLN A 68 -19.51 10.91 -4.26
C GLN A 68 -18.57 10.42 -3.16
N LEU A 69 -19.01 9.46 -2.31
CA LEU A 69 -18.15 8.84 -1.31
C LEU A 69 -16.94 8.17 -1.96
N ALA A 70 -17.14 7.37 -3.01
CA ALA A 70 -16.05 6.70 -3.74
C ALA A 70 -15.02 7.67 -4.34
N ALA A 71 -15.41 8.91 -4.68
CA ALA A 71 -14.46 9.93 -5.15
C ALA A 71 -13.42 10.33 -4.08
N HIS A 72 -13.70 10.06 -2.80
CA HIS A 72 -12.82 10.33 -1.67
C HIS A 72 -11.99 9.10 -1.23
N VAL A 73 -11.90 8.04 -2.04
CA VAL A 73 -11.24 6.77 -1.66
C VAL A 73 -9.75 6.91 -1.31
N THR A 74 -9.08 7.95 -1.83
CA THR A 74 -7.67 8.24 -1.53
C THR A 74 -7.47 9.15 -0.31
N GLU A 75 -8.56 9.71 0.23
CA GLU A 75 -8.50 10.67 1.34
C GLU A 75 -8.53 9.94 2.68
N LYS A 76 -7.43 9.99 3.43
CA LYS A 76 -7.30 9.30 4.73
C LYS A 76 -8.41 9.63 5.74
N ARG A 77 -8.92 10.87 5.72
CA ARG A 77 -10.02 11.32 6.60
C ARG A 77 -11.36 10.62 6.33
N TYR A 78 -11.54 10.00 5.17
CA TYR A 78 -12.74 9.26 4.82
C TYR A 78 -12.66 7.76 5.16
N ARG A 79 -11.50 7.26 5.60
CA ARG A 79 -11.28 5.84 5.85
C ARG A 79 -12.37 5.23 6.75
N GLU A 80 -12.61 5.81 7.91
CA GLU A 80 -13.64 5.31 8.84
C GLU A 80 -15.05 5.48 8.30
N ILE A 81 -15.31 6.50 7.48
CA ILE A 81 -16.60 6.70 6.82
C ILE A 81 -16.89 5.53 5.86
N PHE A 82 -15.90 5.06 5.09
CA PHE A 82 -16.07 3.88 4.24
C PHE A 82 -16.36 2.62 5.05
N LEU A 83 -15.58 2.36 6.10
CA LEU A 83 -15.76 1.18 6.97
C LEU A 83 -17.13 1.16 7.65
N LEU A 84 -17.59 2.31 8.13
CA LEU A 84 -18.93 2.47 8.69
C LEU A 84 -20.01 2.31 7.62
N ALA A 85 -19.83 2.90 6.43
CA ALA A 85 -20.80 2.81 5.35
C ALA A 85 -21.03 1.37 4.89
N VAL A 86 -19.98 0.58 4.70
CA VAL A 86 -20.11 -0.82 4.29
C VAL A 86 -20.79 -1.69 5.35
N GLY A 87 -20.62 -1.38 6.63
CA GLY A 87 -21.32 -2.07 7.73
C GLY A 87 -22.78 -1.64 7.92
N MET A 88 -23.16 -0.45 7.43
CA MET A 88 -24.53 0.06 7.53
C MET A 88 -25.40 -0.28 6.31
N LEU A 89 -24.79 -0.52 5.16
CA LEU A 89 -25.51 -0.86 3.93
C LEU A 89 -26.04 -2.30 3.97
N PRO A 90 -27.27 -2.56 3.48
CA PRO A 90 -27.78 -3.91 3.35
C PRO A 90 -27.05 -4.72 2.26
N GLU A 91 -26.48 -4.05 1.26
CA GLU A 91 -25.68 -4.62 0.17
C GLU A 91 -24.64 -3.59 -0.29
N THR A 92 -23.39 -4.05 -0.48
CA THR A 92 -22.24 -3.16 -0.70
C THR A 92 -21.65 -3.21 -2.09
N ASP A 93 -22.16 -4.07 -2.97
CA ASP A 93 -21.63 -4.29 -4.32
C ASP A 93 -21.39 -2.98 -5.08
N SER A 94 -22.38 -2.08 -5.11
CA SER A 94 -22.25 -0.78 -5.78
C SER A 94 -21.10 0.06 -5.24
N LEU A 95 -21.00 0.22 -3.91
CA LEU A 95 -19.94 1.03 -3.30
C LEU A 95 -18.55 0.43 -3.54
N LEU A 96 -18.42 -0.88 -3.38
CA LEU A 96 -17.13 -1.57 -3.55
C LEU A 96 -16.65 -1.55 -5.01
N LEU A 97 -17.55 -1.71 -5.98
CA LEU A 97 -17.23 -1.58 -7.40
C LEU A 97 -16.86 -0.15 -7.78
N LEU A 98 -17.57 0.85 -7.23
CA LEU A 98 -17.21 2.27 -7.42
C LEU A 98 -15.83 2.59 -6.83
N MET A 99 -15.51 2.07 -5.64
CA MET A 99 -14.17 2.18 -5.05
C MET A 99 -13.12 1.56 -5.96
N LYS A 100 -13.34 0.31 -6.42
CA LYS A 100 -12.43 -0.40 -7.32
C LYS A 100 -12.17 0.39 -8.61
N GLN A 101 -13.22 0.91 -9.24
CA GLN A 101 -13.11 1.72 -10.45
C GLN A 101 -12.26 2.98 -10.21
N ARG A 102 -12.45 3.66 -9.08
CA ARG A 102 -11.66 4.85 -8.72
C ARG A 102 -10.20 4.50 -8.45
N ILE A 103 -9.95 3.38 -7.78
CA ILE A 103 -8.60 2.87 -7.50
C ILE A 103 -7.86 2.56 -8.80
N ASP A 104 -8.50 1.84 -9.73
CA ASP A 104 -7.87 1.47 -11.01
C ASP A 104 -7.52 2.71 -11.86
N GLN A 105 -8.36 3.75 -11.82
CA GLN A 105 -8.12 5.01 -12.52
C GLN A 105 -6.87 5.76 -12.04
N LEU A 106 -6.42 5.55 -10.79
CA LEU A 106 -5.18 6.16 -10.27
C LEU A 106 -3.95 5.72 -11.06
N MET A 107 -4.00 4.52 -11.64
CA MET A 107 -2.89 3.89 -12.34
C MET A 107 -2.95 4.09 -13.85
N ASN A 108 -3.82 4.97 -14.37
CA ASN A 108 -4.00 5.20 -15.81
C ASN A 108 -2.88 6.08 -16.43
N GLU A 109 -1.63 5.68 -16.21
CA GLU A 109 -0.44 6.23 -16.83
C GLU A 109 0.43 5.09 -17.41
N PRO A 110 1.14 5.28 -18.52
CA PRO A 110 1.91 4.22 -19.17
C PRO A 110 2.92 3.52 -18.24
N GLU A 111 3.66 4.28 -17.43
CA GLU A 111 4.68 3.76 -16.53
C GLU A 111 4.07 2.97 -15.36
N LEU A 112 2.95 3.44 -14.82
CA LEU A 112 2.21 2.75 -13.76
C LEU A 112 1.50 1.49 -14.28
N GLN A 113 0.99 1.51 -15.51
CA GLN A 113 0.47 0.32 -16.17
C GLN A 113 1.57 -0.69 -16.52
N ALA A 114 2.79 -0.24 -16.84
CA ALA A 114 3.93 -1.12 -17.06
C ALA A 114 4.31 -1.88 -15.77
N LEU A 115 4.25 -1.21 -14.61
CA LEU A 115 4.41 -1.85 -13.31
C LEU A 115 3.32 -2.91 -13.07
N LEU A 116 2.04 -2.57 -13.28
CA LEU A 116 0.93 -3.53 -13.10
C LEU A 116 1.03 -4.72 -14.07
N THR A 117 1.50 -4.49 -15.30
CA THR A 117 1.74 -5.54 -16.28
C THR A 117 2.85 -6.48 -15.80
N TRP A 118 3.98 -5.94 -15.35
CA TRP A 118 5.05 -6.74 -14.75
C TRP A 118 4.57 -7.51 -13.52
N LEU A 119 3.73 -6.92 -12.65
CA LEU A 119 3.14 -7.61 -11.50
C LEU A 119 2.27 -8.79 -11.93
N ALA A 120 1.42 -8.59 -12.94
CA ALA A 120 0.56 -9.64 -13.47
C ALA A 120 1.37 -10.80 -14.09
N GLU A 121 2.47 -10.50 -14.78
CA GLU A 121 3.38 -11.51 -15.33
C GLU A 121 4.17 -12.22 -14.24
N LYS A 122 4.77 -11.48 -13.31
CA LYS A 122 5.54 -12.04 -12.19
C LYS A 122 4.67 -12.92 -11.29
N ALA A 123 3.41 -12.56 -11.07
CA ALA A 123 2.49 -13.40 -10.31
C ALA A 123 2.20 -14.75 -11.00
N LYS A 124 2.24 -14.82 -12.33
CA LYS A 124 2.05 -16.08 -13.09
C LYS A 124 3.27 -17.00 -13.02
N THR A 125 4.46 -16.47 -12.77
CA THR A 125 5.69 -17.29 -12.68
C THR A 125 5.90 -17.91 -11.31
N VAL A 126 5.11 -17.49 -10.31
CA VAL A 126 5.17 -18.04 -8.96
C VAL A 126 4.19 -19.20 -8.83
N ASP A 127 4.74 -20.41 -8.70
CA ASP A 127 3.96 -21.61 -8.44
C ASP A 127 3.54 -21.65 -6.96
N ALA A 128 2.35 -21.12 -6.68
CA ALA A 128 1.83 -20.90 -5.33
C ALA A 128 0.35 -21.29 -5.22
N VAL A 129 -0.03 -21.85 -4.07
CA VAL A 129 -1.43 -22.15 -3.70
C VAL A 129 -2.21 -20.87 -3.30
N TYR A 130 -1.60 -19.70 -3.40
CA TYR A 130 -2.17 -18.43 -2.98
C TYR A 130 -2.95 -17.77 -4.11
N LYS A 131 -3.98 -16.97 -3.78
CA LYS A 131 -4.69 -16.21 -4.82
C LYS A 131 -3.72 -15.24 -5.51
N PRO A 132 -3.82 -15.07 -6.84
CA PRO A 132 -2.95 -14.19 -7.61
C PRO A 132 -2.85 -12.75 -7.08
N ALA A 133 -3.91 -12.19 -6.50
CA ALA A 133 -3.90 -10.85 -5.91
C ALA A 133 -2.91 -10.70 -4.75
N ALA A 134 -2.77 -11.72 -3.89
CA ALA A 134 -1.82 -11.68 -2.77
C ALA A 134 -0.36 -11.70 -3.28
N ILE A 135 -0.10 -12.46 -4.34
CA ILE A 135 1.23 -12.51 -4.99
C ILE A 135 1.55 -11.16 -5.63
N ARG A 136 0.59 -10.55 -6.35
CA ARG A 136 0.74 -9.19 -6.90
C ARG A 136 0.98 -8.16 -5.79
N ALA A 137 0.26 -8.24 -4.68
CA ALA A 137 0.46 -7.34 -3.55
C ALA A 137 1.87 -7.47 -2.94
N PHE A 138 2.39 -8.70 -2.84
CA PHE A 138 3.76 -8.94 -2.40
C PHE A 138 4.81 -8.31 -3.32
N TYR A 139 4.70 -8.50 -4.64
CA TYR A 139 5.69 -7.92 -5.56
C TYR A 139 5.53 -6.41 -5.74
N LEU A 140 4.32 -5.87 -5.53
CA LEU A 140 4.09 -4.44 -5.47
C LEU A 140 4.82 -3.83 -4.27
N ALA A 141 4.70 -4.45 -3.09
CA ALA A 141 5.49 -4.12 -1.91
C ALA A 141 6.99 -4.14 -2.23
N LEU A 142 7.46 -5.21 -2.86
CA LEU A 142 8.87 -5.41 -3.19
C LEU A 142 9.41 -4.35 -4.16
N ALA A 143 8.63 -3.99 -5.19
CA ALA A 143 8.98 -2.95 -6.15
C ALA A 143 9.02 -1.56 -5.50
N ARG A 144 8.17 -1.31 -4.50
CA ARG A 144 8.17 -0.09 -3.70
C ARG A 144 9.31 -0.01 -2.70
N ASP A 145 9.75 -1.12 -2.12
CA ASP A 145 10.86 -1.17 -1.17
C ASP A 145 12.23 -0.86 -1.79
N LEU A 146 12.32 -1.03 -3.10
CA LEU A 146 13.42 -0.45 -3.87
C LEU A 146 13.39 1.09 -3.83
N ALA A 147 12.22 1.70 -3.61
CA ALA A 147 11.99 3.14 -3.64
C ALA A 147 11.79 3.81 -2.25
N ARG A 148 11.17 3.18 -1.23
CA ARG A 148 11.13 3.54 0.22
C ARG A 148 10.01 2.79 1.00
N ASP A 149 10.36 2.29 2.18
CA ASP A 149 9.55 1.81 3.34
C ASP A 149 8.67 0.53 3.24
N LEU A 150 9.09 -0.50 4.01
CA LEU A 150 8.68 -1.92 3.97
C LEU A 150 7.49 -2.26 4.91
N SER A 151 7.03 -1.30 5.73
CA SER A 151 6.07 -1.57 6.81
C SER A 151 4.63 -1.71 6.31
N LEU A 152 4.16 -0.78 5.48
CA LEU A 152 2.75 -0.68 5.11
C LEU A 152 2.30 -1.79 4.15
N ALA A 153 3.20 -2.14 3.22
CA ALA A 153 2.93 -3.15 2.20
C ALA A 153 3.07 -4.59 2.74
N ARG A 154 3.87 -4.80 3.79
CA ARG A 154 3.87 -6.05 4.58
C ARG A 154 2.55 -6.30 5.29
N ASP A 155 1.92 -5.25 5.81
CA ASP A 155 0.62 -5.37 6.44
C ASP A 155 -0.45 -5.72 5.40
N LEU A 156 -0.47 -5.06 4.24
CA LEU A 156 -1.39 -5.39 3.15
C LEU A 156 -1.21 -6.84 2.67
N SER A 157 0.04 -7.28 2.42
CA SER A 157 0.32 -8.67 2.03
C SER A 157 -0.10 -9.66 3.11
N ARG A 158 0.08 -9.31 4.39
CA ARG A 158 -0.33 -10.15 5.53
C ARG A 158 -1.86 -10.20 5.65
N ASP A 159 -2.56 -9.09 5.47
CA ASP A 159 -4.02 -8.99 5.57
C ASP A 159 -4.67 -9.78 4.42
N LEU A 160 -4.19 -9.62 3.18
CA LEU A 160 -4.60 -10.47 2.04
C LEU A 160 -4.23 -11.95 2.24
N ALA A 161 -3.12 -12.27 2.89
CA ALA A 161 -2.73 -13.67 3.16
C ALA A 161 -3.52 -14.29 4.33
N ARG A 162 -3.99 -13.47 5.28
CA ARG A 162 -4.69 -13.91 6.50
C ARG A 162 -6.14 -14.28 6.22
N ASP A 163 -6.82 -13.57 5.31
CA ASP A 163 -8.23 -13.83 4.98
C ASP A 163 -8.45 -14.92 3.91
N LEU A 164 -7.40 -15.35 3.22
CA LEU A 164 -7.50 -16.26 2.07
C LEU A 164 -7.15 -17.75 2.37
N ALA A 165 -7.05 -18.12 3.66
CA ALA A 165 -6.84 -19.47 4.21
C ALA A 165 -5.50 -20.19 3.87
N LEU A 166 -4.66 -20.28 4.91
CA LEU A 166 -3.89 -21.46 5.38
C LEU A 166 -3.20 -22.38 4.36
N SER A 167 -1.92 -22.12 4.10
CA SER A 167 -0.78 -22.89 4.61
C SER A 167 0.45 -22.45 3.84
N LEU A 168 1.52 -22.07 4.54
CA LEU A 168 2.83 -21.94 3.90
C LEU A 168 3.13 -23.31 3.28
N SER A 169 2.97 -23.47 1.96
CA SER A 169 3.79 -24.47 1.28
C SER A 169 5.23 -24.07 1.58
N ARG A 170 6.01 -25.03 2.09
CA ARG A 170 7.39 -24.76 2.51
C ARG A 170 8.18 -24.15 1.34
N ASP A 171 7.83 -24.53 0.11
CA ASP A 171 8.47 -24.08 -1.13
C ASP A 171 8.14 -22.62 -1.51
N LEU A 172 6.90 -22.14 -1.34
CA LEU A 172 6.59 -20.73 -1.59
C LEU A 172 7.11 -19.81 -0.50
N ALA A 173 7.05 -20.24 0.76
CA ALA A 173 7.69 -19.51 1.85
C ALA A 173 9.17 -19.31 1.54
N LEU A 174 9.82 -20.31 0.94
CA LEU A 174 11.19 -20.22 0.46
C LEU A 174 11.31 -19.25 -0.73
N ASP A 175 10.48 -19.31 -1.77
CA ASP A 175 10.58 -18.39 -2.92
C ASP A 175 10.29 -16.93 -2.60
N LEU A 176 9.26 -16.64 -1.80
CA LEU A 176 8.97 -15.29 -1.33
C LEU A 176 10.04 -14.81 -0.35
N SER A 177 10.53 -15.68 0.55
CA SER A 177 11.63 -15.31 1.45
C SER A 177 12.94 -15.05 0.70
N ARG A 178 13.18 -15.75 -0.41
CA ARG A 178 14.32 -15.52 -1.32
C ARG A 178 14.23 -14.16 -1.98
N ASP A 179 13.11 -13.86 -2.64
CA ASP A 179 12.92 -12.57 -3.31
C ASP A 179 12.93 -11.42 -2.31
N LEU A 180 12.40 -11.63 -1.10
CA LEU A 180 12.49 -10.67 -0.01
C LEU A 180 13.93 -10.44 0.45
N ALA A 181 14.72 -11.50 0.69
CA ALA A 181 16.11 -11.37 1.10
C ALA A 181 16.95 -10.64 0.04
N LEU A 182 16.78 -11.00 -1.23
CA LEU A 182 17.46 -10.37 -2.35
C LEU A 182 17.05 -8.91 -2.55
N SER A 183 15.78 -8.57 -2.34
CA SER A 183 15.33 -7.18 -2.39
C SER A 183 15.86 -6.36 -1.21
N LEU A 184 15.96 -6.94 -0.02
CA LEU A 184 16.60 -6.28 1.13
C LEU A 184 18.08 -5.99 0.85
N ASP A 185 18.78 -6.86 0.13
CA ASP A 185 20.14 -6.58 -0.32
C ASP A 185 20.17 -5.38 -1.28
N LEU A 186 19.28 -5.35 -2.27
CA LEU A 186 19.15 -4.21 -3.18
C LEU A 186 18.79 -2.90 -2.46
N SER A 187 17.91 -2.92 -1.46
CA SER A 187 17.56 -1.70 -0.71
C SER A 187 18.72 -1.21 0.15
N ARG A 188 19.50 -2.11 0.76
CA ARG A 188 20.71 -1.74 1.51
C ARG A 188 21.83 -1.21 0.62
N THR A 189 22.03 -1.77 -0.57
CA THR A 189 22.99 -1.21 -1.53
C THR A 189 22.62 0.23 -1.90
N ARG A 190 21.34 0.50 -2.16
CA ARG A 190 20.84 1.86 -2.38
C ARG A 190 21.05 2.75 -1.17
N ALA A 191 20.77 2.26 0.05
CA ALA A 191 21.00 3.03 1.26
C ALA A 191 22.48 3.42 1.43
N LEU A 192 23.42 2.54 1.08
CA LEU A 192 24.85 2.85 1.07
C LEU A 192 25.22 3.89 -0.01
N ASP A 193 24.62 3.82 -1.20
CA ASP A 193 24.80 4.81 -2.27
C ASP A 193 24.23 6.19 -1.89
N LEU A 194 23.05 6.25 -1.26
CA LEU A 194 22.48 7.50 -0.74
C LEU A 194 23.31 8.04 0.44
N SER A 195 23.81 7.17 1.34
CA SER A 195 24.70 7.59 2.43
C SER A 195 25.98 8.21 1.88
N ARG A 196 26.51 7.70 0.76
CA ARG A 196 27.66 8.30 0.04
C ARG A 196 27.34 9.70 -0.48
N ASP A 197 26.15 9.90 -1.03
CA ASP A 197 25.73 11.21 -1.56
C ASP A 197 25.49 12.23 -0.43
N LEU A 198 24.94 11.80 0.72
CA LEU A 198 24.71 12.62 1.92
C LEU A 198 25.96 12.84 2.77
N SER A 199 26.90 11.90 2.80
CA SER A 199 28.17 11.98 3.55
C SER A 199 29.17 12.94 2.92
N ARG A 200 28.85 13.56 1.77
CA ARG A 200 29.51 14.78 1.33
C ARG A 200 29.20 16.00 2.21
N ASP A 201 28.13 15.97 3.03
CA ASP A 201 27.66 17.16 3.73
C ASP A 201 27.53 17.12 5.27
N LEU A 202 27.54 16.01 6.04
CA LEU A 202 27.60 16.14 7.53
C LEU A 202 27.94 14.85 8.32
N ALA A 203 28.74 15.01 9.38
CA ALA A 203 28.94 14.16 10.57
C ALA A 203 29.41 12.69 10.39
N LEU A 204 30.74 12.50 10.47
CA LEU A 204 31.46 11.23 10.29
C LEU A 204 31.13 10.09 11.29
N SER A 205 30.61 10.35 12.51
CA SER A 205 30.51 9.31 13.56
C SER A 205 29.19 8.50 13.59
N LEU A 206 28.05 9.11 13.25
CA LEU A 206 26.76 8.40 13.13
C LEU A 206 26.68 7.56 11.85
N ASP A 207 27.40 7.99 10.81
CA ASP A 207 27.56 7.29 9.54
C ASP A 207 28.38 5.98 9.69
N LEU A 208 29.39 5.98 10.58
CA LEU A 208 30.25 4.84 10.89
C LEU A 208 29.47 3.62 11.44
N SER A 209 28.59 3.83 12.44
CA SER A 209 27.81 2.74 13.04
C SER A 209 26.74 2.18 12.11
N ARG A 210 26.09 3.04 11.31
CA ARG A 210 25.06 2.62 10.35
C ARG A 210 25.67 1.87 9.17
N THR A 211 26.77 2.35 8.63
CA THR A 211 27.47 1.69 7.51
C THR A 211 28.01 0.31 7.92
N ARG A 212 28.50 0.15 9.17
CA ARG A 212 28.90 -1.16 9.72
C ARG A 212 27.74 -2.15 9.87
N ALA A 213 26.59 -1.68 10.32
CA ALA A 213 25.41 -2.55 10.42
C ALA A 213 24.94 -2.99 9.02
N LEU A 214 24.87 -2.06 8.08
CA LEU A 214 24.47 -2.33 6.69
C LEU A 214 25.42 -3.29 5.97
N SER A 215 26.73 -3.17 6.16
CA SER A 215 27.71 -4.06 5.52
C SER A 215 27.64 -5.50 6.05
N ARG A 216 27.47 -5.65 7.38
CA ARG A 216 27.31 -6.98 7.99
C ARG A 216 26.02 -7.65 7.54
N ASP A 217 24.93 -6.89 7.51
CA ASP A 217 23.62 -7.42 7.13
C ASP A 217 23.59 -7.83 5.64
N LEU A 218 24.23 -7.04 4.75
CA LEU A 218 24.39 -7.37 3.33
C LEU A 218 25.12 -8.71 3.12
N ALA A 219 26.21 -8.95 3.84
CA ALA A 219 26.98 -10.19 3.69
C ALA A 219 26.25 -11.43 4.24
N LEU A 220 25.45 -11.26 5.30
CA LEU A 220 24.62 -12.32 5.86
C LEU A 220 23.47 -12.67 4.92
N ASP A 221 22.81 -11.68 4.33
CA ASP A 221 21.67 -11.90 3.46
C ASP A 221 22.08 -12.42 2.07
N LEU A 222 23.23 -12.01 1.53
CA LEU A 222 23.85 -12.67 0.37
C LEU A 222 24.18 -14.15 0.64
N ALA A 223 24.64 -14.48 1.84
CA ALA A 223 24.91 -15.87 2.22
C ALA A 223 23.60 -16.69 2.26
N ARG A 224 22.53 -16.12 2.83
CA ARG A 224 21.21 -16.75 2.84
C ARG A 224 20.63 -16.92 1.44
N ALA A 225 20.71 -15.88 0.61
CA ALA A 225 20.24 -15.93 -0.77
C ALA A 225 20.97 -17.00 -1.58
N ARG A 226 22.29 -17.13 -1.39
CA ARG A 226 23.10 -18.20 -1.97
C ARG A 226 22.63 -19.59 -1.51
N ASP A 227 22.51 -19.80 -0.20
CA ASP A 227 22.10 -21.09 0.36
C ASP A 227 20.68 -21.47 -0.12
N LEU A 228 19.84 -20.47 -0.35
CA LEU A 228 18.51 -20.65 -0.89
C LEU A 228 18.50 -20.93 -2.41
N ALA A 229 19.42 -20.33 -3.19
CA ALA A 229 19.57 -20.55 -4.64
C ALA A 229 20.16 -21.93 -4.98
N ASP A 230 20.89 -22.55 -4.04
CA ASP A 230 21.67 -23.78 -4.23
C ASP A 230 20.93 -24.93 -4.92
N LYS A 231 19.62 -25.04 -4.69
CA LYS A 231 18.80 -26.14 -5.19
C LYS A 231 18.05 -25.83 -6.51
N TYR A 232 17.84 -24.57 -6.84
CA TYR A 232 16.89 -24.16 -7.89
C TYR A 232 17.50 -23.26 -8.97
N ASP A 233 18.61 -22.60 -8.67
CA ASP A 233 19.27 -21.67 -9.60
C ASP A 233 20.80 -21.65 -9.39
N PRO A 234 21.52 -22.63 -9.99
CA PRO A 234 22.96 -22.76 -9.82
C PRO A 234 23.76 -21.61 -10.47
N GLU A 235 23.20 -20.96 -11.50
CA GLU A 235 23.85 -19.83 -12.15
C GLU A 235 23.76 -18.57 -11.28
N LEU A 236 22.58 -18.27 -10.72
CA LEU A 236 22.42 -17.20 -9.73
C LEU A 236 23.33 -17.42 -8.52
N LYS A 237 23.43 -18.66 -8.02
CA LYS A 237 24.35 -19.00 -6.93
C LYS A 237 25.79 -18.57 -7.26
N LEU A 238 26.29 -18.93 -8.46
CA LEU A 238 27.65 -18.58 -8.88
C LEU A 238 27.86 -17.07 -8.99
N LYS A 239 26.85 -16.35 -9.53
CA LYS A 239 26.88 -14.87 -9.60
C LYS A 239 26.93 -14.26 -8.20
N LEU A 240 26.11 -14.76 -7.26
CA LEU A 240 26.10 -14.30 -5.86
C LEU A 240 27.41 -14.62 -5.12
N GLU A 241 28.03 -15.79 -5.35
CA GLU A 241 29.35 -16.14 -4.80
C GLU A 241 30.46 -15.24 -5.35
N THR A 242 30.40 -14.92 -6.65
CA THR A 242 31.31 -13.99 -7.30
C THR A 242 31.17 -12.58 -6.74
N LEU A 243 29.94 -12.10 -6.52
CA LEU A 243 29.68 -10.80 -5.91
C LEU A 243 30.15 -10.77 -4.45
N LYS A 244 29.89 -11.84 -3.70
CA LYS A 244 30.31 -11.94 -2.30
C LYS A 244 31.83 -11.94 -2.14
N SER A 245 32.58 -12.60 -3.03
CA SER A 245 34.04 -12.66 -2.97
C SER A 245 34.73 -11.33 -3.29
N GLN A 246 34.03 -10.42 -3.96
CA GLN A 246 34.54 -9.06 -4.23
C GLN A 246 34.47 -8.14 -3.01
N LEU A 247 33.65 -8.47 -2.01
CA LEU A 247 33.50 -7.65 -0.80
C LEU A 247 34.76 -7.76 0.07
N PRO A 248 35.31 -6.64 0.57
CA PRO A 248 36.39 -6.65 1.55
C PRO A 248 35.98 -7.36 2.84
N LYS A 249 36.97 -7.76 3.65
CA LYS A 249 36.69 -8.28 5.00
C LYS A 249 35.90 -7.24 5.79
N LEU A 250 34.72 -7.63 6.28
CA LEU A 250 33.78 -6.75 6.99
C LEU A 250 34.35 -6.17 8.30
N GLU A 251 35.41 -6.79 8.83
CA GLU A 251 36.14 -6.35 10.02
C GLU A 251 37.00 -5.10 9.73
N ASP A 252 37.41 -4.90 8.48
CA ASP A 252 38.16 -3.73 8.03
C ASP A 252 37.24 -2.71 7.36
N PHE A 253 36.65 -1.86 8.21
CA PHE A 253 35.68 -0.86 7.80
C PHE A 253 36.25 0.21 6.86
N GLU A 254 37.50 0.63 7.08
CA GLU A 254 38.10 1.71 6.28
C GLU A 254 38.36 1.20 4.85
N ALA A 255 38.85 -0.03 4.73
CA ALA A 255 38.94 -0.71 3.44
C ALA A 255 37.56 -0.91 2.79
N PHE A 256 36.53 -1.31 3.54
CA PHE A 256 35.16 -1.43 3.01
C PHE A 256 34.62 -0.10 2.48
N ARG A 257 34.81 0.99 3.22
CA ARG A 257 34.36 2.33 2.82
C ARG A 257 35.05 2.78 1.53
N GLN A 258 36.38 2.68 1.47
CA GLN A 258 37.15 3.07 0.28
C GLN A 258 36.75 2.22 -0.93
N TRP A 259 36.64 0.90 -0.74
CA TRP A 259 36.17 -0.01 -1.77
C TRP A 259 34.75 0.33 -2.25
N TRP A 260 33.82 0.65 -1.35
CA TRP A 260 32.45 1.01 -1.71
C TRP A 260 32.40 2.32 -2.50
N GLN A 261 33.24 3.30 -2.15
CA GLN A 261 33.34 4.56 -2.89
C GLN A 261 33.84 4.36 -4.32
N GLU A 262 34.78 3.43 -4.53
CA GLU A 262 35.36 3.15 -5.85
C GLU A 262 34.52 2.19 -6.71
N ARG A 263 33.95 1.15 -6.08
CA ARG A 263 33.38 -0.03 -6.77
C ARG A 263 31.93 -0.34 -6.40
N GLY A 264 31.39 0.28 -5.34
CA GLY A 264 30.07 -0.05 -4.78
C GLY A 264 28.93 0.07 -5.79
N LYS A 265 28.91 1.15 -6.60
CA LYS A 265 27.88 1.35 -7.63
C LYS A 265 27.90 0.24 -8.69
N ALA A 266 29.08 -0.07 -9.25
CA ALA A 266 29.22 -1.12 -10.27
C ALA A 266 28.87 -2.52 -9.70
N TRP A 267 29.21 -2.75 -8.43
CA TRP A 267 28.83 -3.96 -7.72
C TRP A 267 27.30 -4.06 -7.51
N ALA A 268 26.66 -2.97 -7.06
CA ALA A 268 25.22 -2.90 -6.87
C ALA A 268 24.45 -3.06 -8.20
N ASP A 269 24.96 -2.50 -9.29
CA ASP A 269 24.41 -2.68 -10.64
C ASP A 269 24.55 -4.12 -11.12
N SER A 270 25.66 -4.78 -10.81
CA SER A 270 25.88 -6.21 -11.12
C SER A 270 24.95 -7.13 -10.32
N LEU A 271 24.75 -6.83 -9.03
CA LEU A 271 23.76 -7.53 -8.19
C LEU A 271 22.36 -7.35 -8.77
N ARG A 272 21.97 -6.11 -9.12
CA ARG A 272 20.67 -5.82 -9.72
C ARG A 272 20.47 -6.53 -11.04
N ALA A 273 21.48 -6.56 -11.91
CA ALA A 273 21.40 -7.28 -13.18
C ALA A 273 21.15 -8.77 -12.97
N ALA A 274 21.86 -9.40 -12.02
CA ALA A 274 21.62 -10.79 -11.65
C ALA A 274 20.19 -11.00 -11.13
N MET A 275 19.65 -10.07 -10.33
CA MET A 275 18.29 -10.17 -9.80
C MET A 275 17.22 -10.01 -10.90
N ILE A 276 17.42 -9.10 -11.84
CA ILE A 276 16.50 -8.90 -12.97
C ILE A 276 16.50 -10.14 -13.86
N GLU A 277 17.68 -10.67 -14.18
CA GLU A 277 17.83 -11.81 -15.09
C GLU A 277 17.27 -13.11 -14.51
N HIS A 278 17.62 -13.43 -13.26
CA HIS A 278 17.31 -14.73 -12.66
C HIS A 278 15.99 -14.74 -11.89
N ARG A 279 15.57 -13.58 -11.38
CA ARG A 279 14.39 -13.46 -10.51
C ARG A 279 13.32 -12.51 -11.05
N ASN A 280 13.62 -11.76 -12.11
CA ASN A 280 12.73 -10.72 -12.67
C ASN A 280 12.28 -9.71 -11.59
N ILE A 281 13.19 -9.33 -10.67
CA ILE A 281 12.95 -8.33 -9.62
C ILE A 281 14.06 -7.27 -9.64
N GLY A 282 13.82 -6.13 -8.98
CA GLY A 282 14.86 -5.08 -8.84
C GLY A 282 14.87 -4.04 -9.96
N HIS A 283 13.81 -4.00 -10.78
CA HIS A 283 13.64 -3.01 -11.86
C HIS A 283 13.70 -1.57 -11.33
N ASN A 284 14.37 -0.71 -12.09
CA ASN A 284 14.37 0.73 -11.80
C ASN A 284 13.33 1.43 -12.68
N TRP A 285 12.15 1.64 -12.12
CA TRP A 285 11.01 2.24 -12.82
C TRP A 285 11.12 3.74 -13.06
N GLN A 286 12.08 4.43 -12.41
CA GLN A 286 12.33 5.87 -12.57
C GLN A 286 11.08 6.76 -12.39
N PHE A 287 10.18 6.38 -11.47
CA PHE A 287 8.97 7.14 -11.21
C PHE A 287 9.28 8.57 -10.75
N THR A 288 8.46 9.51 -11.23
CA THR A 288 8.45 10.88 -10.72
C THR A 288 7.89 10.93 -9.29
N GLU A 289 8.07 12.05 -8.60
CA GLU A 289 7.49 12.26 -7.27
C GLU A 289 5.96 12.15 -7.30
N ALA A 290 5.31 12.72 -8.33
CA ALA A 290 3.87 12.61 -8.54
C ALA A 290 3.40 11.17 -8.77
N GLN A 291 4.15 10.38 -9.56
CA GLN A 291 3.86 8.95 -9.76
C GLN A 291 4.05 8.14 -8.48
N THR A 292 5.05 8.49 -7.68
CA THR A 292 5.29 7.87 -6.37
C THR A 292 4.15 8.15 -5.40
N GLU A 293 3.63 9.39 -5.38
CA GLU A 293 2.45 9.75 -4.59
C GLU A 293 1.19 9.01 -5.05
N LYS A 294 0.95 8.91 -6.37
CA LYS A 294 -0.16 8.13 -6.92
C LYS A 294 -0.08 6.65 -6.55
N LEU A 295 1.12 6.07 -6.58
CA LEU A 295 1.34 4.68 -6.16
C LEU A 295 1.03 4.49 -4.67
N GLN A 296 1.40 5.47 -3.81
CA GLN A 296 1.02 5.43 -2.40
C GLN A 296 -0.50 5.52 -2.21
N GLN A 297 -1.17 6.41 -2.96
CA GLN A 297 -2.63 6.53 -2.92
C GLN A 297 -3.32 5.25 -3.40
N TYR A 298 -2.80 4.63 -4.46
CA TYR A 298 -3.28 3.36 -4.99
C TYR A 298 -3.20 2.24 -3.96
N ASP A 299 -2.09 2.15 -3.24
CA ASP A 299 -1.90 1.14 -2.19
C ASP A 299 -2.80 1.38 -0.97
N ASP A 300 -2.86 2.62 -0.48
CA ASP A 300 -3.70 3.01 0.67
C ASP A 300 -5.18 2.72 0.36
N ALA A 301 -5.63 3.05 -0.85
CA ALA A 301 -6.99 2.84 -1.29
C ALA A 301 -7.28 1.35 -1.58
N SER A 302 -6.33 0.60 -2.15
CA SER A 302 -6.44 -0.86 -2.32
C SER A 302 -6.53 -1.57 -0.97
N LYS A 303 -5.78 -1.11 0.03
CA LYS A 303 -5.89 -1.59 1.41
C LYS A 303 -7.26 -1.32 1.99
N LEU A 304 -7.76 -0.09 1.87
CA LEU A 304 -9.10 0.25 2.33
C LEU A 304 -10.19 -0.61 1.66
N LEU A 305 -10.09 -0.87 0.36
CA LEU A 305 -11.02 -1.76 -0.34
C LEU A 305 -11.01 -3.18 0.24
N VAL A 306 -9.82 -3.71 0.54
CA VAL A 306 -9.68 -5.03 1.18
C VAL A 306 -10.20 -5.02 2.62
N ASP A 307 -9.89 -3.98 3.40
CA ASP A 307 -10.43 -3.81 4.76
C ASP A 307 -11.97 -3.78 4.74
N CYS A 308 -12.57 -3.09 3.75
CA CYS A 308 -14.02 -3.09 3.55
C CYS A 308 -14.53 -4.49 3.21
N LEU A 309 -13.90 -5.20 2.27
CA LEU A 309 -14.27 -6.58 1.92
C LEU A 309 -14.16 -7.55 3.10
N ASN A 310 -13.29 -7.28 4.07
CA ASN A 310 -13.05 -8.14 5.23
C ASN A 310 -13.79 -7.65 6.50
N SER A 311 -14.59 -6.59 6.37
CA SER A 311 -15.52 -6.13 7.41
C SER A 311 -16.79 -7.00 7.44
N ASP A 312 -17.67 -6.74 8.42
CA ASP A 312 -18.98 -7.40 8.54
C ASP A 312 -20.01 -6.97 7.46
N CYS A 313 -19.54 -6.59 6.26
CA CYS A 313 -20.40 -6.14 5.17
C CYS A 313 -21.00 -7.31 4.37
N TYR A 314 -22.21 -7.11 3.85
CA TYR A 314 -22.78 -8.02 2.85
C TYR A 314 -22.34 -7.63 1.44
N VAL A 315 -21.62 -8.53 0.77
CA VAL A 315 -21.18 -8.43 -0.63
C VAL A 315 -21.48 -9.74 -1.34
N THR A 316 -21.95 -9.69 -2.59
CA THR A 316 -22.24 -10.90 -3.35
C THR A 316 -20.95 -11.67 -3.67
N LYS A 317 -21.08 -12.99 -3.84
CA LYS A 317 -19.94 -13.85 -4.21
C LYS A 317 -19.32 -13.43 -5.55
N ALA A 318 -20.17 -13.02 -6.51
CA ALA A 318 -19.74 -12.59 -7.83
C ALA A 318 -18.88 -11.32 -7.74
N THR A 319 -19.37 -10.28 -7.04
CA THR A 319 -18.62 -9.04 -6.86
C THR A 319 -17.34 -9.24 -6.06
N ARG A 320 -17.37 -10.06 -5.00
CA ARG A 320 -16.14 -10.41 -4.27
C ARG A 320 -15.11 -11.06 -5.17
N GLN A 321 -15.52 -12.05 -5.96
CA GLN A 321 -14.62 -12.75 -6.88
C GLN A 321 -14.06 -11.81 -7.96
N GLU A 322 -14.91 -10.96 -8.54
CA GLU A 322 -14.49 -9.95 -9.52
C GLU A 322 -13.42 -9.02 -8.95
N ILE A 323 -13.64 -8.46 -7.76
CA ILE A 323 -12.68 -7.56 -7.11
C ILE A 323 -11.37 -8.31 -6.80
N GLU A 324 -11.45 -9.50 -6.20
CA GLU A 324 -10.28 -10.30 -5.83
C GLU A 324 -9.44 -10.70 -7.06
N GLU A 325 -10.08 -11.08 -8.17
CA GLU A 325 -9.35 -11.50 -9.36
C GLU A 325 -8.70 -10.33 -10.09
N THR A 326 -9.33 -9.14 -10.04
CA THR A 326 -8.90 -7.92 -10.74
C THR A 326 -8.07 -6.95 -9.90
N LEU A 327 -7.92 -7.20 -8.58
CA LEU A 327 -7.10 -6.37 -7.72
C LEU A 327 -5.63 -6.39 -8.17
N LEU A 328 -5.02 -5.21 -8.31
CA LEU A 328 -3.63 -5.04 -8.76
C LEU A 328 -3.36 -5.57 -10.19
N LEU A 329 -4.38 -5.63 -11.05
CA LEU A 329 -4.20 -5.94 -12.48
C LEU A 329 -4.09 -4.67 -13.34
N PRO A 330 -3.37 -4.73 -14.48
CA PRO A 330 -3.40 -3.65 -15.46
C PRO A 330 -4.79 -3.55 -16.08
N ILE A 331 -5.18 -2.33 -16.48
CA ILE A 331 -6.51 -2.02 -17.04
C ILE A 331 -6.81 -2.92 -18.24
N SER A 332 -5.82 -3.18 -19.10
CA SER A 332 -5.95 -4.04 -20.27
C SER A 332 -6.33 -5.49 -19.96
N GLU A 333 -5.99 -6.01 -18.77
CA GLU A 333 -6.39 -7.35 -18.33
C GLU A 333 -7.76 -7.33 -17.64
N ILE A 334 -8.13 -6.21 -17.03
CA ILE A 334 -9.46 -6.00 -16.43
C ILE A 334 -10.52 -5.93 -17.54
N GLU A 335 -10.28 -5.14 -18.59
CA GLU A 335 -11.21 -4.98 -19.72
C GLU A 335 -11.49 -6.29 -20.45
N LYS A 336 -10.50 -7.19 -20.56
CA LYS A 336 -10.66 -8.52 -21.18
C LYS A 336 -11.63 -9.42 -20.43
N ARG A 337 -11.91 -9.15 -19.16
CA ARG A 337 -12.79 -9.96 -18.29
C ARG A 337 -14.23 -9.44 -18.27
N GLN A 338 -14.46 -8.24 -18.80
CA GLN A 338 -15.79 -7.62 -18.91
C GLN A 338 -16.50 -7.94 -20.23
N ILE A 339 -15.80 -8.65 -21.14
CA ILE A 339 -16.29 -9.20 -22.41
C ILE A 339 -16.59 -10.68 -22.19
#